data_AF-A0A1Y4RGN2-F1
#
_entry.id   AF-A0A1Y4RGN2-F1
#
_cell.length_a   1.000
_cell.length_b   1.000
_cell.length_c   1.000
_cell.angle_alpha   90.00
_cell.angle_beta   90.00
_cell.angle_gamma   90.00
#
_symmetry.space_group_name_H-M   'P 1'
#
loop_
_entity.id
_entity.type
_entity.pdbx_description
1 polymer ?
#
loop_
_entity_poly.entity_id
_entity_poly.type
_entity_poly.pdbx_seq_one_letter_code
_entity_poly.pdbx_strand_id
1 'polypeptide(L)'
;MTGKKEKGSLTIEASMVYPLFLMIIVTILFLMRIVYTYGLIQHAVSQTAKELSMYSYIYQIAGIGDINQNIQGAVSGRTEQFNSDVENVISLYESFGSGDGNVSYQGTTSPTEMLKNIGGVLLGEGAQELNDQFFLLVVKPLMEGYIGADSKGNSADKRLEALRVVGGMDGLDFSASSFFADGSTVDLIVCYTVDPLFPIDIMPEMNLANRAKVRGMRGKNVFTGQEAEGGSGEKESVWDKSPVERGKLIQEQQNVRNLPDQFPAFSAFDPATGTATAEVSIDLRAKSYQTTAGIVGTIRSQCSDMENYRTSTREQVTVNEEEIREKVLIVYIPSSTGDRTIDRSAYDQAVNEVQEAYPDIRIVTKEID
;
A
#
# COMPACT_ATOMS: atom_id res chain seq x y z
N MET A 1 -85.84 -24.42 -10.86
CA MET A 1 -85.25 -23.22 -11.49
C MET A 1 -83.82 -23.55 -11.89
N THR A 2 -83.54 -23.40 -13.18
CA THR A 2 -82.35 -23.84 -13.89
C THR A 2 -81.10 -23.09 -13.45
N GLY A 3 -80.04 -23.83 -13.08
CA GLY A 3 -78.74 -23.27 -12.72
C GLY A 3 -78.11 -22.51 -13.89
N LYS A 4 -77.97 -21.20 -13.71
CA LYS A 4 -77.19 -20.33 -14.61
C LYS A 4 -75.75 -20.85 -14.60
N LYS A 5 -75.26 -21.29 -15.76
CA LYS A 5 -73.86 -21.70 -15.93
C LYS A 5 -72.98 -20.45 -15.94
N GLU A 6 -72.18 -20.26 -14.89
CA GLU A 6 -71.08 -19.29 -14.72
C GLU A 6 -69.96 -19.52 -15.76
N LYS A 7 -70.24 -19.35 -17.05
CA LYS A 7 -69.28 -19.67 -18.14
C LYS A 7 -68.17 -18.61 -18.34
N GLY A 8 -68.10 -17.57 -17.52
CA GLY A 8 -67.08 -16.52 -17.58
C GLY A 8 -66.16 -16.43 -16.36
N SER A 9 -66.50 -17.10 -15.24
CA SER A 9 -65.76 -16.97 -13.97
C SER A 9 -64.30 -17.42 -14.08
N LEU A 10 -64.03 -18.51 -14.80
CA LEU A 10 -62.68 -19.07 -14.94
C LEU A 10 -61.72 -18.11 -15.69
N THR A 11 -62.23 -17.39 -16.70
CA THR A 11 -61.43 -16.43 -17.46
C THR A 11 -61.15 -15.16 -16.66
N ILE A 12 -62.11 -14.71 -15.85
CA ILE A 12 -61.93 -13.56 -14.95
C ILE A 12 -60.89 -13.88 -13.88
N GLU A 13 -60.98 -15.04 -13.25
CA GLU A 13 -60.01 -15.50 -12.25
C GLU A 13 -58.58 -15.59 -12.85
N ALA A 14 -58.44 -16.19 -14.04
CA ALA A 14 -57.17 -16.24 -14.75
C ALA A 14 -56.62 -14.84 -15.13
N SER A 15 -57.50 -13.91 -15.51
CA SER A 15 -57.11 -12.53 -15.85
C SER A 15 -56.64 -11.70 -14.64
N MET A 16 -57.06 -12.07 -13.43
CA MET A 16 -56.58 -11.44 -12.18
C MET A 16 -55.30 -12.08 -11.66
N VAL A 17 -55.17 -13.41 -11.79
CA VAL A 17 -54.00 -14.15 -11.29
C VAL A 17 -52.75 -13.91 -12.14
N TYR A 18 -52.90 -13.75 -13.46
CA TYR A 18 -51.76 -13.56 -14.35
C TYR A 18 -50.93 -12.27 -14.06
N PRO A 19 -51.53 -11.08 -13.90
CA PRO A 19 -50.79 -9.87 -13.51
C PRO A 19 -50.11 -10.01 -12.14
N LEU A 20 -50.76 -10.65 -11.16
CA LEU A 20 -50.18 -10.90 -9.84
C LEU A 20 -48.95 -11.80 -9.93
N PHE A 21 -49.04 -12.88 -10.71
CA PHE A 21 -47.92 -13.77 -10.95
C PHE A 21 -46.77 -13.09 -11.69
N LEU A 22 -47.09 -12.27 -12.71
CA LEU A 22 -46.10 -11.50 -13.45
C LEU A 22 -45.38 -10.50 -12.54
N MET A 23 -46.10 -9.81 -11.66
CA MET A 23 -45.52 -8.92 -10.66
C MET A 23 -44.49 -9.64 -9.79
N ILE A 24 -44.81 -10.84 -9.29
CA ILE A 24 -43.89 -11.64 -8.47
C ILE A 24 -42.63 -12.02 -9.27
N ILE A 25 -42.79 -12.48 -10.50
CA ILE A 25 -41.64 -12.82 -11.36
C ILE A 25 -40.76 -11.59 -11.61
N VAL A 26 -41.35 -10.44 -11.94
CA VAL A 26 -40.61 -9.20 -12.19
C VAL A 26 -39.87 -8.76 -10.93
N THR A 27 -40.46 -8.88 -9.75
CA THR A 27 -39.77 -8.60 -8.47
C THR A 27 -38.56 -9.50 -8.27
N ILE A 28 -38.67 -10.80 -8.56
CA ILE A 28 -37.54 -11.75 -8.44
C ILE A 28 -36.45 -11.43 -9.46
N LEU A 29 -36.82 -11.14 -10.71
CA LEU A 29 -35.88 -10.71 -11.77
C LEU A 29 -35.16 -9.42 -11.37
N PHE A 30 -35.87 -8.47 -10.77
CA PHE A 30 -35.30 -7.22 -10.29
C PHE A 30 -34.30 -7.44 -9.15
N LEU A 31 -34.63 -8.28 -8.16
CA LEU A 31 -33.70 -8.65 -7.09
C LEU A 31 -32.43 -9.31 -7.63
N MET A 32 -32.58 -10.25 -8.59
CA MET A 32 -31.41 -10.86 -9.24
C MET A 32 -30.55 -9.82 -9.95
N ARG A 33 -31.17 -8.80 -10.57
CA ARG A 33 -30.45 -7.71 -11.23
C ARG A 33 -29.69 -6.83 -10.24
N ILE A 34 -30.27 -6.51 -9.09
CA ILE A 34 -29.57 -5.76 -8.03
C ILE A 34 -28.35 -6.55 -7.55
N VAL A 35 -28.52 -7.83 -7.24
CA VAL A 35 -27.42 -8.69 -6.77
C VAL A 35 -26.31 -8.80 -7.83
N TYR A 36 -26.68 -8.94 -9.10
CA TYR A 36 -25.73 -8.94 -10.21
C TYR A 36 -24.96 -7.61 -10.32
N THR A 37 -25.68 -6.49 -10.22
CA THR A 37 -25.08 -5.14 -10.29
C THR A 37 -24.12 -4.90 -9.13
N TYR A 38 -24.52 -5.26 -7.91
CA TYR A 38 -23.66 -5.20 -6.73
C TYR A 38 -22.41 -6.07 -6.90
N GLY A 39 -22.54 -7.29 -7.39
CA GLY A 39 -21.41 -8.18 -7.65
C GLY A 39 -20.45 -7.65 -8.71
N LEU A 40 -20.99 -7.06 -9.79
CA LEU A 40 -20.22 -6.46 -10.87
C LEU A 40 -19.39 -5.26 -10.37
N ILE A 41 -20.04 -4.34 -9.64
CA ILE A 41 -19.36 -3.16 -9.08
C ILE A 41 -18.36 -3.59 -8.00
N GLN A 42 -18.69 -4.55 -7.13
CA GLN A 42 -17.74 -5.07 -6.13
C GLN A 42 -16.48 -5.65 -6.78
N HIS A 43 -16.62 -6.39 -7.88
CA HIS A 43 -15.50 -6.91 -8.64
C HIS A 43 -14.62 -5.77 -9.17
N ALA A 44 -15.22 -4.76 -9.81
CA ALA A 44 -14.51 -3.62 -10.35
C ALA A 44 -13.77 -2.81 -9.27
N VAL A 45 -14.43 -2.54 -8.14
CA VAL A 45 -13.85 -1.86 -6.97
C VAL A 45 -12.65 -2.65 -6.43
N SER A 46 -12.80 -3.97 -6.29
CA SER A 46 -11.75 -4.82 -5.74
C SER A 46 -10.52 -4.92 -6.65
N GLN A 47 -10.70 -5.03 -7.97
CA GLN A 47 -9.59 -5.04 -8.91
C GLN A 47 -8.93 -3.67 -9.03
N THR A 48 -9.71 -2.59 -9.07
CA THR A 48 -9.20 -1.22 -9.10
C THR A 48 -8.35 -0.92 -7.85
N ALA A 49 -8.86 -1.24 -6.65
CA ALA A 49 -8.10 -1.05 -5.41
C ALA A 49 -6.80 -1.88 -5.39
N LYS A 50 -6.82 -3.11 -5.92
CA LYS A 50 -5.63 -3.95 -6.05
C LYS A 50 -4.61 -3.33 -7.01
N GLU A 51 -5.05 -2.83 -8.16
CA GLU A 51 -4.17 -2.20 -9.13
C GLU A 51 -3.55 -0.90 -8.60
N LEU A 52 -4.35 -0.07 -7.94
CA LEU A 52 -3.87 1.11 -7.21
C LEU A 52 -2.83 0.74 -6.13
N SER A 53 -3.03 -0.38 -5.42
CA SER A 53 -2.07 -0.86 -4.44
C SER A 53 -0.73 -1.32 -5.05
N MET A 54 -0.72 -1.75 -6.32
CA MET A 54 0.52 -2.08 -7.04
C MET A 54 1.27 -0.82 -7.49
N TYR A 55 0.56 0.28 -7.74
CA TYR A 55 1.19 1.55 -8.08
C TYR A 55 1.98 2.18 -6.92
N SER A 56 1.70 1.81 -5.66
CA SER A 56 2.54 2.18 -4.52
C SER A 56 3.97 1.62 -4.62
N TYR A 57 4.18 0.52 -5.35
CA TYR A 57 5.49 -0.10 -5.55
C TYR A 57 6.35 0.63 -6.60
N ILE A 58 5.74 1.10 -7.70
CA ILE A 58 6.44 1.93 -8.69
C ILE A 58 6.96 3.21 -8.03
N TYR A 59 6.16 3.75 -7.12
CA TYR A 59 6.55 4.88 -6.29
C TYR A 59 7.79 4.57 -5.43
N GLN A 60 7.83 3.42 -4.75
CA GLN A 60 8.98 3.00 -3.92
C GLN A 60 10.30 2.96 -4.69
N ILE A 61 10.27 2.58 -5.97
CA ILE A 61 11.45 2.48 -6.83
C ILE A 61 11.79 3.83 -7.46
N ALA A 62 10.78 4.58 -7.94
CA ALA A 62 10.98 5.87 -8.60
C ALA A 62 11.33 7.01 -7.63
N GLY A 63 10.80 6.99 -6.40
CA GLY A 63 10.88 8.08 -5.42
C GLY A 63 12.18 8.16 -4.61
N ILE A 64 13.03 7.13 -4.63
CA ILE A 64 14.27 7.12 -3.81
C ILE A 64 15.53 7.38 -4.65
N GLY A 65 15.51 7.05 -5.95
CA GLY A 65 16.67 7.22 -6.83
C GLY A 65 16.92 8.66 -7.27
N ASP A 66 15.88 9.39 -7.70
CA ASP A 66 16.03 10.71 -8.35
C ASP A 66 15.80 11.90 -7.41
N ILE A 67 15.09 11.72 -6.30
CA ILE A 67 14.81 12.81 -5.36
C ILE A 67 16.06 13.13 -4.53
N ASN A 68 16.88 12.11 -4.21
CA ASN A 68 18.02 12.26 -3.29
C ASN A 68 19.23 13.00 -3.91
N GLN A 69 19.28 13.20 -5.23
CA GLN A 69 20.42 13.88 -5.89
C GLN A 69 20.25 15.39 -6.09
N ASN A 70 19.08 16.00 -5.83
CA ASN A 70 18.81 17.39 -6.27
C ASN A 70 17.99 18.27 -5.30
N ILE A 71 18.02 18.01 -3.99
CA ILE A 71 17.10 18.62 -3.01
C ILE A 71 17.30 20.14 -2.75
N GLN A 72 18.36 20.81 -3.23
CA GLN A 72 18.50 22.25 -2.98
C GLN A 72 18.32 23.19 -4.18
N GLY A 73 18.27 22.69 -5.42
CA GLY A 73 18.20 23.55 -6.63
C GLY A 73 16.96 23.37 -7.52
N ALA A 74 16.24 22.25 -7.40
CA ALA A 74 15.26 21.82 -8.39
C ALA A 74 13.81 21.75 -7.86
N VAL A 75 13.54 22.31 -6.67
CA VAL A 75 12.22 22.31 -6.03
C VAL A 75 11.33 23.39 -6.65
N SER A 76 11.83 24.61 -6.85
CA SER A 76 11.01 25.74 -7.33
C SER A 76 10.43 25.55 -8.74
N GLY A 77 11.22 25.04 -9.71
CA GLY A 77 10.76 24.84 -11.09
C GLY A 77 9.78 23.67 -11.26
N ARG A 78 9.85 22.65 -10.39
CA ARG A 78 8.92 21.52 -10.40
C ARG A 78 7.59 21.85 -9.73
N THR A 79 7.59 22.71 -8.72
CA THR A 79 6.35 23.23 -8.11
C THR A 79 5.53 24.06 -9.10
N GLU A 80 6.16 24.86 -9.95
CA GLU A 80 5.48 25.65 -10.99
C GLU A 80 4.88 24.77 -12.10
N GLN A 81 5.65 23.79 -12.60
CA GLN A 81 5.18 22.83 -13.59
C GLN A 81 4.02 21.97 -13.03
N PHE A 82 4.12 21.57 -11.76
CA PHE A 82 3.07 20.84 -11.05
C PHE A 82 1.80 21.67 -10.86
N ASN A 83 1.91 22.93 -10.43
CA ASN A 83 0.74 23.81 -10.27
C ASN A 83 0.02 24.00 -11.60
N SER A 84 0.77 24.13 -12.70
CA SER A 84 0.18 24.20 -14.05
C SER A 84 -0.48 22.87 -14.47
N ASP A 85 0.11 21.72 -14.17
CA ASP A 85 -0.47 20.41 -14.47
C ASP A 85 -1.75 20.15 -13.65
N VAL A 86 -1.77 20.56 -12.38
CA VAL A 86 -2.95 20.48 -11.50
C VAL A 86 -4.06 21.40 -11.99
N GLU A 87 -3.76 22.66 -12.34
CA GLU A 87 -4.76 23.58 -12.90
C GLU A 87 -5.33 23.05 -14.22
N ASN A 88 -4.49 22.50 -15.10
CA ASN A 88 -4.94 21.90 -16.36
C ASN A 88 -5.82 20.65 -16.13
N VAL A 89 -5.52 19.85 -15.11
CA VAL A 89 -6.28 18.64 -14.78
C VAL A 89 -7.59 18.95 -14.04
N ILE A 90 -7.60 19.91 -13.14
CA ILE A 90 -8.82 20.44 -12.50
C ILE A 90 -9.74 21.03 -13.58
N SER A 91 -9.17 21.81 -14.52
CA SER A 91 -9.94 22.36 -15.64
C SER A 91 -10.53 21.28 -16.55
N LEU A 92 -9.82 20.15 -16.74
CA LEU A 92 -10.36 18.99 -17.47
C LEU A 92 -11.52 18.34 -16.71
N TYR A 93 -11.39 18.16 -15.40
CA TYR A 93 -12.46 17.58 -14.57
C TYR A 93 -13.70 18.49 -14.53
N GLU A 94 -13.52 19.80 -14.39
CA GLU A 94 -14.61 20.78 -14.45
C GLU A 94 -15.26 20.83 -15.84
N SER A 95 -14.49 20.70 -16.92
CA SER A 95 -15.02 20.66 -18.29
C SER A 95 -15.81 19.37 -18.58
N PHE A 96 -15.38 18.22 -18.05
CA PHE A 96 -16.12 16.97 -18.08
C PHE A 96 -17.42 17.04 -17.26
N GLY A 97 -17.37 17.64 -16.06
CA GLY A 97 -18.55 17.84 -15.21
C GLY A 97 -19.56 18.84 -15.78
N SER A 98 -19.12 19.76 -16.64
CA SER A 98 -19.97 20.74 -17.31
C SER A 98 -20.42 20.35 -18.73
N GLY A 99 -19.91 19.25 -19.27
CA GLY A 99 -20.33 18.68 -20.56
C GLY A 99 -19.76 19.38 -21.80
N ASP A 100 -18.69 20.19 -21.67
CA ASP A 100 -18.05 20.88 -22.79
C ASP A 100 -16.90 20.05 -23.39
N GLY A 101 -17.16 19.42 -24.55
CA GLY A 101 -16.31 18.38 -25.14
C GLY A 101 -15.13 18.85 -25.98
N ASN A 102 -14.64 20.08 -25.81
CA ASN A 102 -13.66 20.69 -26.72
C ASN A 102 -12.39 21.16 -25.99
N VAL A 103 -11.64 20.21 -25.42
CA VAL A 103 -10.29 20.46 -24.87
C VAL A 103 -9.32 19.40 -25.36
N SER A 104 -8.23 19.85 -25.99
CA SER A 104 -7.10 18.99 -26.37
C SER A 104 -6.13 18.90 -25.19
N TYR A 105 -6.14 17.75 -24.51
CA TYR A 105 -5.14 17.43 -23.49
C TYR A 105 -3.78 17.22 -24.16
N GLN A 106 -2.81 18.08 -23.84
CA GLN A 106 -1.42 17.96 -24.30
C GLN A 106 -0.50 17.34 -23.23
N GLY A 107 -1.05 16.90 -22.09
CA GLY A 107 -0.32 16.21 -21.03
C GLY A 107 -0.22 14.69 -21.22
N THR A 108 0.35 14.00 -20.23
CA THR A 108 0.59 12.55 -20.27
C THR A 108 -0.64 11.72 -19.85
N THR A 109 -1.13 10.85 -20.74
CA THR A 109 -2.26 9.93 -20.43
C THR A 109 -1.82 8.64 -19.73
N SER A 110 -0.52 8.47 -19.47
CA SER A 110 0.00 7.28 -18.83
C SER A 110 -0.19 7.36 -17.32
N PRO A 111 -0.89 6.38 -16.69
CA PRO A 111 -1.06 6.32 -15.23
C PRO A 111 0.29 6.43 -14.49
N THR A 112 1.37 5.89 -15.05
CA THR A 112 2.71 5.92 -14.46
C THR A 112 3.35 7.32 -14.44
N GLU A 113 3.07 8.16 -15.42
CA GLU A 113 3.60 9.53 -15.50
C GLU A 113 2.75 10.49 -14.65
N MET A 114 1.44 10.28 -14.62
CA MET A 114 0.54 10.92 -13.67
C MET A 114 1.01 10.69 -12.22
N LEU A 115 1.33 9.45 -11.86
CA LEU A 115 1.85 9.08 -10.54
C LEU A 115 3.24 9.67 -10.22
N LYS A 116 4.11 9.89 -11.22
CA LYS A 116 5.41 10.57 -11.03
C LYS A 116 5.23 12.05 -10.65
N ASN A 117 4.25 12.72 -11.25
CA ASN A 117 3.93 14.12 -10.94
C ASN A 117 3.37 14.28 -9.52
N ILE A 118 2.61 13.30 -9.00
CA ILE A 118 2.15 13.24 -7.59
C ILE A 118 3.33 13.21 -6.61
N GLY A 119 4.43 12.56 -6.99
CA GLY A 119 5.56 12.34 -6.08
C GLY A 119 6.29 13.59 -5.60
N GLY A 120 6.24 14.68 -6.36
CA GLY A 120 6.82 15.96 -5.96
C GLY A 120 6.02 16.73 -4.90
N VAL A 121 4.76 16.36 -4.66
CA VAL A 121 3.80 17.15 -3.85
C VAL A 121 3.40 16.49 -2.54
N LEU A 122 3.64 15.19 -2.42
CA LEU A 122 3.48 14.43 -1.17
C LEU A 122 4.36 14.93 0.00
N LEU A 123 5.28 15.86 -0.22
CA LEU A 123 6.23 16.36 0.78
C LEU A 123 5.83 17.72 1.42
N GLY A 124 4.58 18.17 1.28
CA GLY A 124 4.10 19.46 1.83
C GLY A 124 2.82 19.37 2.66
N GLU A 125 2.63 20.29 3.61
CA GLU A 125 1.54 20.37 4.62
C GLU A 125 0.11 20.63 4.07
N GLY A 126 -0.15 20.39 2.77
CA GLY A 126 -1.47 20.54 2.12
C GLY A 126 -1.83 19.41 1.14
N ALA A 127 -1.07 18.31 1.15
CA ALA A 127 -1.11 17.29 0.09
C ALA A 127 -2.27 16.28 0.18
N GLN A 128 -2.85 16.05 1.37
CA GLN A 128 -3.81 14.95 1.57
C GLN A 128 -5.12 15.14 0.79
N GLU A 129 -5.71 16.33 0.78
CA GLU A 129 -7.00 16.59 0.10
C GLU A 129 -6.86 16.66 -1.43
N LEU A 130 -5.70 17.09 -1.94
CA LEU A 130 -5.36 17.07 -3.37
C LEU A 130 -5.06 15.65 -3.88
N ASN A 131 -4.53 14.76 -3.02
CA ASN A 131 -4.24 13.38 -3.38
C ASN A 131 -5.52 12.60 -3.69
N ASP A 132 -6.53 12.69 -2.82
CA ASP A 132 -7.76 11.92 -2.99
C ASP A 132 -8.45 12.31 -4.30
N GLN A 133 -8.57 13.61 -4.60
CA GLN A 133 -9.15 14.10 -5.86
C GLN A 133 -8.39 13.63 -7.11
N PHE A 134 -7.06 13.52 -7.04
CA PHE A 134 -6.26 13.03 -8.16
C PHE A 134 -6.38 11.52 -8.36
N PHE A 135 -6.40 10.72 -7.28
CA PHE A 135 -6.61 9.27 -7.39
C PHE A 135 -7.97 8.94 -8.01
N LEU A 136 -8.99 9.79 -7.83
CA LEU A 136 -10.27 9.65 -8.51
C LEU A 136 -10.17 9.68 -10.05
N LEU A 137 -9.19 10.41 -10.61
CA LEU A 137 -8.97 10.47 -12.06
C LEU A 137 -8.46 9.15 -12.63
N VAL A 138 -7.76 8.35 -11.82
CA VAL A 138 -7.26 7.03 -12.18
C VAL A 138 -8.31 5.95 -11.89
N VAL A 139 -9.09 6.12 -10.81
CA VAL A 139 -10.13 5.17 -10.39
C VAL A 139 -11.20 4.98 -11.46
N LYS A 140 -11.75 6.07 -12.03
CA LYS A 140 -12.87 5.99 -12.99
C LYS A 140 -12.50 5.17 -14.24
N PRO A 141 -11.38 5.44 -14.95
CA PRO A 141 -10.96 4.63 -16.10
C PRO A 141 -10.69 3.15 -15.77
N LEU A 142 -10.07 2.87 -14.61
CA LEU A 142 -9.82 1.49 -14.19
C LEU A 142 -11.12 0.74 -13.89
N MET A 143 -12.02 1.38 -13.14
CA MET A 143 -13.36 0.86 -12.89
C MET A 143 -14.10 0.58 -14.19
N GLU A 144 -14.03 1.50 -15.16
CA GLU A 144 -14.64 1.33 -16.48
C GLU A 144 -14.11 0.07 -17.18
N GLY A 145 -12.78 -0.14 -17.15
CA GLY A 145 -12.14 -1.33 -17.70
C GLY A 145 -12.57 -2.63 -17.02
N TYR A 146 -12.68 -2.64 -15.69
CA TYR A 146 -13.07 -3.84 -14.92
C TYR A 146 -14.56 -4.13 -14.92
N ILE A 147 -15.40 -3.10 -15.07
CA ILE A 147 -16.82 -3.30 -15.40
C ILE A 147 -16.90 -3.90 -16.79
N GLY A 148 -16.18 -3.32 -17.76
CA GLY A 148 -16.01 -3.83 -19.11
C GLY A 148 -17.29 -3.81 -19.95
N ALA A 149 -17.11 -4.00 -21.25
CA ALA A 149 -18.23 -4.04 -22.18
C ALA A 149 -19.16 -5.22 -21.90
N ASP A 150 -20.47 -5.06 -22.14
CA ASP A 150 -21.41 -6.18 -22.04
C ASP A 150 -21.23 -7.18 -23.20
N SER A 151 -21.95 -8.29 -23.15
CA SER A 151 -21.92 -9.33 -24.21
C SER A 151 -22.40 -8.86 -25.59
N LYS A 152 -22.94 -7.63 -25.69
CA LYS A 152 -23.37 -6.99 -26.93
C LYS A 152 -22.38 -5.89 -27.39
N GLY A 153 -21.28 -5.69 -26.68
CA GLY A 153 -20.28 -4.67 -26.98
C GLY A 153 -20.63 -3.26 -26.51
N ASN A 154 -21.66 -3.10 -25.67
CA ASN A 154 -21.97 -1.79 -25.09
C ASN A 154 -20.89 -1.39 -24.09
N SER A 155 -20.56 -0.09 -24.00
CA SER A 155 -19.61 0.44 -23.02
C SER A 155 -20.05 0.15 -21.57
N ALA A 156 -19.11 0.27 -20.63
CA ALA A 156 -19.39 0.09 -19.20
C ALA A 156 -20.50 1.04 -18.72
N ASP A 157 -20.51 2.28 -19.19
CA ASP A 157 -21.57 3.25 -18.94
C ASP A 157 -22.96 2.74 -19.33
N LYS A 158 -23.12 2.36 -20.60
CA LYS A 158 -24.40 1.85 -21.13
C LYS A 158 -24.81 0.55 -20.44
N ARG A 159 -23.84 -0.26 -20.02
CA ARG A 159 -24.09 -1.47 -19.22
C ARG A 159 -24.63 -1.13 -17.84
N LEU A 160 -24.06 -0.15 -17.15
CA LEU A 160 -24.55 0.31 -15.84
C LEU A 160 -25.94 0.95 -15.94
N GLU A 161 -26.18 1.81 -16.94
CA GLU A 161 -27.51 2.37 -17.21
C GLU A 161 -28.53 1.27 -17.50
N ALA A 162 -28.16 0.26 -18.30
CA ALA A 162 -29.03 -0.88 -18.56
C ALA A 162 -29.36 -1.63 -17.26
N LEU A 163 -28.42 -1.72 -16.33
CA LEU A 163 -28.60 -2.27 -14.98
C LEU A 163 -29.35 -1.35 -14.01
N ARG A 164 -29.76 -0.16 -14.46
CA ARG A 164 -30.49 0.87 -13.70
C ARG A 164 -29.66 1.61 -12.65
N VAL A 165 -28.34 1.64 -12.81
CA VAL A 165 -27.53 2.61 -12.07
C VAL A 165 -27.84 3.99 -12.62
N VAL A 166 -28.36 4.87 -11.77
CA VAL A 166 -28.72 6.25 -12.14
C VAL A 166 -27.45 6.96 -12.61
N GLY A 167 -27.46 7.54 -13.80
CA GLY A 167 -26.30 8.25 -14.36
C GLY A 167 -25.14 7.36 -14.83
N GLY A 168 -25.32 6.03 -14.90
CA GLY A 168 -24.30 5.14 -15.47
C GLY A 168 -22.96 5.21 -14.74
N MET A 169 -21.87 5.44 -15.48
CA MET A 169 -20.54 5.65 -14.88
C MET A 169 -20.43 6.99 -14.13
N ASP A 170 -21.15 8.02 -14.58
CA ASP A 170 -21.10 9.36 -13.98
C ASP A 170 -21.85 9.43 -12.64
N GLY A 171 -22.81 8.53 -12.41
CA GLY A 171 -23.51 8.39 -11.14
C GLY A 171 -22.75 7.61 -10.06
N LEU A 172 -21.52 7.18 -10.33
CA LEU A 172 -20.65 6.57 -9.34
C LEU A 172 -19.94 7.66 -8.53
N ASP A 173 -20.25 7.75 -7.24
CA ASP A 173 -19.65 8.67 -6.30
C ASP A 173 -18.52 8.00 -5.51
N PHE A 174 -17.33 8.58 -5.54
CA PHE A 174 -16.14 8.09 -4.86
C PHE A 174 -15.66 9.02 -3.74
N SER A 175 -16.43 10.06 -3.41
CA SER A 175 -16.07 11.09 -2.43
C SER A 175 -15.73 10.56 -1.04
N ALA A 176 -16.25 9.38 -0.69
CA ALA A 176 -15.95 8.69 0.55
C ALA A 176 -14.66 7.84 0.52
N SER A 177 -13.99 7.75 -0.63
CA SER A 177 -12.72 7.02 -0.77
C SER A 177 -11.57 7.78 -0.14
N SER A 178 -10.56 7.05 0.33
CA SER A 178 -9.32 7.64 0.84
C SER A 178 -8.12 6.83 0.36
N PHE A 179 -7.08 7.52 -0.09
CA PHE A 179 -5.91 6.90 -0.71
C PHE A 179 -4.65 7.24 0.07
N PHE A 180 -4.08 6.22 0.70
CA PHE A 180 -2.86 6.30 1.50
C PHE A 180 -2.88 7.36 2.61
N ALA A 181 -4.05 7.64 3.20
CA ALA A 181 -4.13 8.55 4.37
C ALA A 181 -3.27 8.07 5.57
N ASP A 182 -3.08 6.76 5.72
CA ASP A 182 -2.17 6.16 6.70
C ASP A 182 -0.78 5.80 6.11
N GLY A 183 -0.49 6.33 4.92
CA GLY A 183 0.70 6.09 4.12
C GLY A 183 0.82 4.71 3.48
N SER A 184 -0.14 3.80 3.68
CA SER A 184 -0.01 2.43 3.16
C SER A 184 -1.29 1.80 2.64
N THR A 185 -2.45 2.41 2.84
CA THR A 185 -3.73 1.77 2.57
C THR A 185 -4.55 2.53 1.53
N VAL A 186 -5.03 1.81 0.52
CA VAL A 186 -6.08 2.28 -0.38
C VAL A 186 -7.42 1.83 0.17
N ASP A 187 -8.32 2.79 0.40
CA ASP A 187 -9.67 2.58 0.90
C ASP A 187 -10.68 3.10 -0.14
N LEU A 188 -10.96 2.28 -1.15
CA LEU A 188 -11.83 2.65 -2.26
C LEU A 188 -13.29 2.35 -1.90
N ILE A 189 -14.12 3.40 -1.87
CA ILE A 189 -15.56 3.36 -1.59
C ILE A 189 -16.29 3.97 -2.77
N VAL A 190 -17.22 3.23 -3.37
CA VAL A 190 -18.12 3.73 -4.40
C VAL A 190 -19.56 3.68 -3.89
N CYS A 191 -20.24 4.81 -3.97
CA CYS A 191 -21.66 4.98 -3.66
C CYS A 191 -22.42 5.22 -4.96
N TYR A 192 -23.60 4.62 -5.11
CA TYR A 192 -24.42 4.77 -6.30
C TYR A 192 -25.88 4.44 -6.02
N THR A 193 -26.76 4.93 -6.89
CA THR A 193 -28.21 4.76 -6.76
C THR A 193 -28.73 3.82 -7.85
N VAL A 194 -29.57 2.86 -7.46
CA VAL A 194 -30.25 1.93 -8.37
C VAL A 194 -31.74 2.26 -8.41
N ASP A 195 -32.23 2.55 -9.62
CA ASP A 195 -33.64 2.85 -9.89
C ASP A 195 -34.48 1.56 -10.10
N PRO A 196 -35.54 1.32 -9.31
CA PRO A 196 -36.33 0.11 -9.42
C PRO A 196 -37.20 0.01 -10.69
N LEU A 197 -37.36 -1.21 -11.17
CA LEU A 197 -38.17 -1.54 -12.33
C LEU A 197 -39.66 -1.66 -11.94
N PHE A 198 -40.33 -0.55 -11.60
CA PHE A 198 -41.78 -0.55 -11.39
C PHE A 198 -42.49 0.67 -12.01
N PRO A 199 -43.64 0.47 -12.69
CA PRO A 199 -44.51 1.56 -13.16
C PRO A 199 -45.31 2.23 -12.02
N ILE A 200 -45.10 1.80 -10.79
CA ILE A 200 -45.76 2.28 -9.57
C ILE A 200 -44.64 2.48 -8.55
N ASP A 201 -44.60 3.66 -7.93
CA ASP A 201 -43.58 4.11 -6.96
C ASP A 201 -43.73 3.37 -5.61
N ILE A 202 -43.63 2.04 -5.64
CA ILE A 202 -43.83 1.15 -4.49
C ILE A 202 -42.52 0.93 -3.73
N MET A 203 -41.38 1.06 -4.42
CA MET A 203 -40.05 0.97 -3.81
C MET A 203 -39.27 2.24 -4.10
N PRO A 204 -38.68 2.86 -3.05
CA PRO A 204 -37.79 3.98 -3.26
C PRO A 204 -36.52 3.52 -3.98
N GLU A 205 -35.83 4.49 -4.60
CA GLU A 205 -34.48 4.31 -5.11
C GLU A 205 -33.56 3.71 -4.03
N MET A 206 -32.69 2.80 -4.45
CA MET A 206 -31.78 2.10 -3.54
C MET A 206 -30.38 2.69 -3.62
N ASN A 207 -29.92 3.27 -2.51
CA ASN A 207 -28.53 3.70 -2.37
C ASN A 207 -27.66 2.52 -1.91
N LEU A 208 -26.67 2.17 -2.72
CA LEU A 208 -25.74 1.09 -2.46
C LEU A 208 -24.33 1.64 -2.32
N ALA A 209 -23.51 0.94 -1.54
CA ALA A 209 -22.11 1.24 -1.37
C ALA A 209 -21.28 -0.04 -1.45
N ASN A 210 -20.19 0.01 -2.21
CA ASN A 210 -19.20 -1.05 -2.33
C ASN A 210 -17.85 -0.53 -1.87
N ARG A 211 -17.14 -1.35 -1.10
CA ARG A 211 -15.84 -0.98 -0.51
C ARG A 211 -14.81 -2.07 -0.75
N ALA A 212 -13.59 -1.66 -1.08
CA ALA A 212 -12.41 -2.50 -1.03
C ALA A 212 -11.29 -1.75 -0.30
N LYS A 213 -10.79 -2.37 0.77
CA LYS A 213 -9.64 -1.88 1.52
C LYS A 213 -8.45 -2.78 1.25
N VAL A 214 -7.42 -2.23 0.62
CA VAL A 214 -6.23 -2.96 0.22
C VAL A 214 -5.00 -2.23 0.72
N ARG A 215 -4.05 -2.98 1.29
CA ARG A 215 -2.76 -2.42 1.69
C ARG A 215 -1.80 -2.47 0.52
N GLY A 216 -1.14 -1.35 0.25
CA GLY A 216 -0.01 -1.25 -0.67
C GLY A 216 1.14 -2.18 -0.28
N MET A 217 2.02 -2.45 -1.24
CA MET A 217 3.19 -3.32 -1.04
C MET A 217 4.07 -2.81 0.10
N ARG A 218 4.54 -3.72 0.98
CA ARG A 218 5.39 -3.40 2.13
C ARG A 218 6.79 -2.95 1.65
N GLY A 219 7.18 -1.71 1.95
CA GLY A 219 8.47 -1.12 1.59
C GLY A 219 8.48 0.41 1.76
N LYS A 220 9.63 1.07 1.60
CA LYS A 220 9.72 2.56 1.67
C LYS A 220 8.89 3.16 0.53
N ASN A 221 7.79 3.84 0.82
CA ASN A 221 7.03 4.61 -0.18
C ASN A 221 6.99 6.09 0.30
N VAL A 222 6.62 7.07 -0.54
CA VAL A 222 6.55 8.48 -0.08
C VAL A 222 5.18 8.84 0.47
N PHE A 223 4.21 7.94 0.37
CA PHE A 223 2.96 8.08 1.09
C PHE A 223 3.15 7.84 2.60
N THR A 224 4.17 7.07 3.00
CA THR A 224 4.69 7.05 4.37
C THR A 224 5.51 8.33 4.61
N GLY A 225 4.83 9.46 4.73
CA GLY A 225 5.43 10.75 5.06
C GLY A 225 4.50 11.58 5.93
N GLN A 226 4.79 11.58 7.24
CA GLN A 226 4.24 12.40 8.34
C GLN A 226 2.84 12.05 8.88
N GLU A 227 2.82 11.19 9.89
CA GLU A 227 2.21 11.41 11.22
C GLU A 227 2.66 10.26 12.14
N ALA A 228 3.39 10.47 13.23
CA ALA A 228 3.39 11.62 14.12
C ALA A 228 4.75 12.35 14.19
N GLU A 229 4.88 13.49 13.50
CA GLU A 229 5.76 14.58 13.94
C GLU A 229 4.87 15.74 14.42
N GLY A 230 4.31 15.54 15.60
CA GLY A 230 3.60 16.55 16.37
C GLY A 230 4.04 16.44 17.82
N GLY A 231 5.28 16.86 18.09
CA GLY A 231 5.83 16.82 19.44
C GLY A 231 7.32 17.15 19.48
N SER A 232 7.62 18.39 19.86
CA SER A 232 8.88 18.86 20.47
C SER A 232 10.14 18.03 20.24
N GLY A 233 11.03 18.55 19.39
CA GLY A 233 12.48 18.33 19.35
C GLY A 233 13.11 17.31 20.31
N GLU A 234 12.85 16.02 20.10
CA GLU A 234 13.70 14.92 20.54
C GLU A 234 14.16 14.18 19.30
N LYS A 235 15.47 13.92 19.20
CA LYS A 235 16.06 13.18 18.09
C LYS A 235 15.42 11.80 18.05
N GLU A 236 14.68 11.50 16.99
CA GLU A 236 14.05 10.18 16.80
C GLU A 236 15.13 9.09 16.84
N SER A 237 15.08 8.22 17.86
CA SER A 237 16.10 7.21 18.10
C SER A 237 16.01 6.09 17.05
N VAL A 238 17.14 5.55 16.59
CA VAL A 238 17.13 4.40 15.65
C VAL A 238 16.43 3.18 16.25
N TRP A 239 16.31 3.13 17.57
CA TRP A 239 15.71 2.04 18.31
C TRP A 239 14.18 2.02 18.21
N ASP A 240 13.54 3.14 17.89
CA ASP A 240 12.08 3.23 17.78
C ASP A 240 11.55 2.76 16.41
N LYS A 241 12.47 2.45 15.50
CA LYS A 241 12.17 1.94 14.16
C LYS A 241 12.02 0.42 14.13
N SER A 242 11.39 -0.09 13.06
CA SER A 242 11.22 -1.53 12.87
C SER A 242 12.58 -2.25 12.77
N PRO A 243 12.71 -3.55 13.11
CA PRO A 243 14.00 -4.25 13.12
C PRO A 243 14.79 -4.18 11.81
N VAL A 244 14.10 -4.24 10.67
CA VAL A 244 14.72 -4.17 9.33
C VAL A 244 15.21 -2.76 9.04
N GLU A 245 14.38 -1.75 9.32
CA GLU A 245 14.72 -0.35 9.10
C GLU A 245 15.84 0.12 10.03
N ARG A 246 15.77 -0.29 11.30
CA ARG A 246 16.84 -0.09 12.28
C ARG A 246 18.15 -0.67 11.78
N GLY A 247 18.17 -1.93 11.34
CA GLY A 247 19.37 -2.56 10.80
C GLY A 247 19.97 -1.78 9.62
N LYS A 248 19.12 -1.30 8.70
CA LYS A 248 19.56 -0.50 7.56
C LYS A 248 20.14 0.86 7.97
N LEU A 249 19.47 1.58 8.87
CA LEU A 249 19.94 2.88 9.34
C LEU A 249 21.24 2.78 10.13
N ILE A 250 21.38 1.75 10.95
CA ILE A 250 22.64 1.48 11.66
C ILE A 250 23.76 1.22 10.65
N GLN A 251 23.52 0.43 9.61
CA GLN A 251 24.51 0.17 8.56
C GLN A 251 24.90 1.46 7.82
N GLU A 252 23.92 2.32 7.49
CA GLU A 252 24.16 3.63 6.85
C GLU A 252 24.96 4.57 7.78
N GLN A 253 24.62 4.62 9.08
CA GLN A 253 25.30 5.48 10.06
C GLN A 253 26.72 5.02 10.38
N GLN A 254 26.94 3.71 10.49
CA GLN A 254 28.21 3.13 10.90
C GLN A 254 29.15 2.90 9.71
N ASN A 255 28.60 2.87 8.49
CA ASN A 255 29.32 2.74 7.24
C ASN A 255 30.30 1.54 7.23
N VAL A 256 29.86 0.43 7.83
CA VAL A 256 30.67 -0.80 7.95
C VAL A 256 30.53 -1.68 6.71
N ARG A 257 29.32 -1.76 6.14
CA ARG A 257 29.00 -2.67 5.02
C ARG A 257 29.78 -2.30 3.75
N ASN A 258 30.54 -3.27 3.23
CA ASN A 258 31.16 -3.19 1.90
C ASN A 258 30.86 -4.43 1.03
N LEU A 259 30.09 -5.38 1.55
CA LEU A 259 29.59 -6.55 0.82
C LEU A 259 28.12 -6.35 0.42
N PRO A 260 27.66 -7.00 -0.68
CA PRO A 260 26.26 -6.97 -1.12
C PRO A 260 25.25 -7.25 0.01
N ASP A 261 24.05 -6.68 -0.09
CA ASP A 261 23.01 -6.76 0.96
C ASP A 261 22.61 -8.19 1.34
N GLN A 262 22.72 -9.14 0.41
CA GLN A 262 22.40 -10.57 0.59
C GLN A 262 23.65 -11.46 0.67
N PHE A 263 24.79 -10.88 1.03
CA PHE A 263 26.02 -11.65 1.24
C PHE A 263 25.88 -12.53 2.50
N PRO A 264 26.19 -13.84 2.42
CA PRO A 264 25.98 -14.74 3.55
C PRO A 264 26.97 -14.45 4.69
N ALA A 265 26.46 -14.52 5.93
CA ALA A 265 27.16 -14.39 7.22
C ALA A 265 27.88 -13.05 7.50
N PHE A 266 28.35 -12.33 6.49
CA PHE A 266 29.18 -11.13 6.65
C PHE A 266 28.57 -9.91 5.97
N SER A 267 28.72 -8.77 6.63
CA SER A 267 28.37 -7.44 6.12
C SER A 267 29.59 -6.75 5.48
N ALA A 268 30.79 -7.07 5.93
CA ALA A 268 32.01 -6.50 5.39
C ALA A 268 33.18 -7.48 5.36
N PHE A 269 34.10 -7.28 4.42
CA PHE A 269 35.38 -7.96 4.37
C PHE A 269 36.50 -6.98 4.00
N ASP A 270 37.56 -6.94 4.80
CA ASP A 270 38.78 -6.19 4.49
C ASP A 270 39.88 -7.16 4.01
N PRO A 271 40.23 -7.16 2.72
CA PRO A 271 41.24 -8.07 2.17
C PRO A 271 42.67 -7.76 2.63
N ALA A 272 42.94 -6.54 3.12
CA ALA A 272 44.28 -6.17 3.59
C ALA A 272 44.62 -6.83 4.94
N THR A 273 43.62 -6.92 5.82
CA THR A 273 43.73 -7.49 7.16
C THR A 273 43.24 -8.93 7.22
N GLY A 274 42.33 -9.33 6.32
CA GLY A 274 41.60 -10.59 6.37
C GLY A 274 40.45 -10.57 7.39
N THR A 275 39.99 -9.39 7.81
CA THR A 275 38.92 -9.26 8.82
C THR A 275 37.55 -9.32 8.15
N ALA A 276 36.76 -10.34 8.52
CA ALA A 276 35.35 -10.48 8.11
C ALA A 276 34.43 -10.02 9.24
N THR A 277 33.53 -9.09 8.93
CA THR A 277 32.67 -8.43 9.93
C THR A 277 31.20 -8.76 9.69
N ALA A 278 30.51 -9.17 10.74
CA ALA A 278 29.06 -9.32 10.79
C ALA A 278 28.46 -8.27 11.73
N GLU A 279 27.19 -7.91 11.52
CA GLU A 279 26.50 -6.86 12.27
C GLU A 279 25.12 -7.33 12.71
N VAL A 280 24.77 -7.08 13.97
CA VAL A 280 23.44 -7.36 14.51
C VAL A 280 23.01 -6.27 15.49
N SER A 281 21.73 -5.89 15.46
CA SER A 281 21.14 -4.94 16.42
C SER A 281 20.24 -5.66 17.41
N ILE A 282 20.43 -5.44 18.72
CA ILE A 282 19.63 -6.03 19.80
C ILE A 282 19.00 -4.89 20.62
N ASP A 283 17.68 -4.78 20.58
CA ASP A 283 16.94 -3.80 21.38
C ASP A 283 16.62 -4.36 22.76
N LEU A 284 17.41 -3.97 23.76
CA LEU A 284 17.28 -4.44 25.13
C LEU A 284 15.94 -4.08 25.80
N ARG A 285 15.15 -3.17 25.20
CA ARG A 285 13.81 -2.81 25.68
C ARG A 285 12.75 -3.86 25.31
N ALA A 286 13.00 -4.65 24.26
CA ALA A 286 12.04 -5.62 23.77
C ALA A 286 11.95 -6.85 24.70
N LYS A 287 10.72 -7.37 24.90
CA LYS A 287 10.46 -8.51 25.80
C LYS A 287 11.34 -9.75 25.51
N SER A 288 11.65 -10.01 24.24
CA SER A 288 12.51 -11.12 23.82
C SER A 288 13.96 -10.99 24.29
N TYR A 289 14.41 -9.77 24.59
CA TYR A 289 15.78 -9.44 24.98
C TYR A 289 15.90 -9.02 26.45
N GLN A 290 14.83 -9.16 27.23
CA GLN A 290 14.87 -8.97 28.69
C GLN A 290 15.38 -10.22 29.44
N THR A 291 15.66 -11.33 28.73
CA THR A 291 16.21 -12.55 29.32
C THR A 291 17.52 -12.92 28.65
N THR A 292 18.48 -13.43 29.43
CA THR A 292 19.80 -13.87 28.94
C THR A 292 19.67 -14.88 27.81
N ALA A 293 18.73 -15.84 27.91
CA ALA A 293 18.53 -16.89 26.91
C ALA A 293 18.17 -16.35 25.51
N GLY A 294 17.33 -15.31 25.42
CA GLY A 294 16.95 -14.72 24.14
C GLY A 294 18.10 -13.97 23.45
N ILE A 295 18.92 -13.28 24.25
CA ILE A 295 20.13 -12.60 23.77
C ILE A 295 21.16 -13.63 23.31
N VAL A 296 21.44 -14.65 24.13
CA VAL A 296 22.33 -15.76 23.80
C VAL A 296 21.92 -16.42 22.49
N GLY A 297 20.65 -16.76 22.32
CA GLY A 297 20.16 -17.39 21.09
C GLY A 297 20.42 -16.55 19.84
N THR A 298 20.29 -15.22 19.94
CA THR A 298 20.50 -14.30 18.81
C THR A 298 21.98 -14.19 18.45
N ILE A 299 22.85 -13.95 19.44
CA ILE A 299 24.30 -13.81 19.21
C ILE A 299 24.87 -15.16 18.74
N ARG A 300 24.47 -16.27 19.36
CA ARG A 300 24.90 -17.64 18.99
C ARG A 300 24.52 -17.98 17.55
N SER A 301 23.33 -17.57 17.09
CA SER A 301 22.93 -17.77 15.69
C SER A 301 23.91 -17.08 14.73
N GLN A 302 24.26 -15.82 15.00
CA GLN A 302 25.21 -15.07 14.16
C GLN A 302 26.62 -15.69 14.19
N CYS A 303 27.10 -16.05 15.38
CA CYS A 303 28.39 -16.73 15.52
C CYS A 303 28.41 -18.07 14.76
N SER A 304 27.33 -18.85 14.82
CA SER A 304 27.22 -20.11 14.09
C SER A 304 27.22 -19.90 12.57
N ASP A 305 26.55 -18.86 12.07
CA ASP A 305 26.59 -18.51 10.64
C ASP A 305 28.00 -18.13 10.18
N MET A 306 28.74 -17.36 11.00
CA MET A 306 30.12 -16.97 10.72
C MET A 306 31.11 -18.15 10.79
N GLU A 307 30.90 -19.11 11.70
CA GLU A 307 31.72 -20.32 11.83
C GLU A 307 31.50 -21.29 10.65
N ASN A 308 30.24 -21.46 10.24
CA ASN A 308 29.85 -22.36 9.16
C ASN A 308 29.98 -21.74 7.76
N TYR A 309 30.39 -20.47 7.67
CA TYR A 309 30.63 -19.82 6.40
C TYR A 309 31.66 -20.59 5.55
N ARG A 310 31.37 -20.68 4.25
CA ARG A 310 32.26 -21.21 3.21
C ARG A 310 32.33 -20.21 2.07
N THR A 311 33.37 -20.35 1.23
CA THR A 311 33.58 -19.50 0.05
C THR A 311 32.30 -19.27 -0.73
N SER A 312 31.93 -18.00 -0.89
CA SER A 312 30.70 -17.57 -1.55
C SER A 312 30.97 -16.40 -2.49
N THR A 313 30.23 -16.37 -3.59
CA THR A 313 30.26 -15.29 -4.58
C THR A 313 28.87 -14.68 -4.75
N ARG A 314 28.78 -13.35 -4.64
CA ARG A 314 27.56 -12.55 -4.85
C ARG A 314 27.94 -11.28 -5.58
N GLU A 315 27.14 -10.90 -6.58
CA GLU A 315 27.31 -9.64 -7.33
C GLU A 315 28.78 -9.36 -7.74
N GLN A 316 29.46 -10.40 -8.24
CA GLN A 316 30.87 -10.36 -8.67
C GLN A 316 31.92 -10.18 -7.55
N VAL A 317 31.50 -10.12 -6.29
CA VAL A 317 32.38 -10.15 -5.11
C VAL A 317 32.47 -11.58 -4.58
N THR A 318 33.70 -12.08 -4.38
CA THR A 318 33.99 -13.38 -3.79
C THR A 318 34.76 -13.18 -2.50
N VAL A 319 34.34 -13.84 -1.42
CA VAL A 319 35.10 -13.90 -0.17
C VAL A 319 35.44 -15.37 0.10
N ASN A 320 36.72 -15.72 -0.02
CA ASN A 320 37.20 -17.07 0.21
C ASN A 320 37.36 -17.32 1.72
N GLU A 321 36.97 -18.51 2.19
CA GLU A 321 37.14 -18.89 3.60
C GLU A 321 38.62 -18.80 4.04
N GLU A 322 39.55 -19.18 3.16
CA GLU A 322 40.99 -19.15 3.41
C GLU A 322 41.57 -17.73 3.56
N GLU A 323 40.86 -16.71 3.08
CA GLU A 323 41.29 -15.31 3.19
C GLU A 323 40.84 -14.67 4.51
N ILE A 324 39.93 -15.32 5.25
CA ILE A 324 39.42 -14.82 6.53
C ILE A 324 40.40 -15.21 7.65
N ARG A 325 41.02 -14.19 8.25
CA ARG A 325 41.98 -14.32 9.36
C ARG A 325 41.39 -13.94 10.70
N GLU A 326 40.44 -13.02 10.71
CA GLU A 326 39.75 -12.57 11.91
C GLU A 326 38.24 -12.47 11.63
N LYS A 327 37.42 -12.95 12.56
CA LYS A 327 35.96 -12.84 12.50
C LYS A 327 35.50 -11.89 13.60
N VAL A 328 34.80 -10.83 13.22
CA VAL A 328 34.30 -9.80 14.16
C VAL A 328 32.79 -9.73 14.07
N LEU A 329 32.10 -9.90 15.21
CA LEU A 329 30.67 -9.66 15.31
C LEU A 329 30.44 -8.33 16.05
N ILE A 330 29.90 -7.34 15.36
CA ILE A 330 29.50 -6.07 15.96
C ILE A 330 28.04 -6.17 16.40
N VAL A 331 27.82 -6.01 17.70
CA VAL A 331 26.50 -6.02 18.32
C VAL A 331 26.14 -4.60 18.74
N TYR A 332 25.12 -4.04 18.10
CA TYR A 332 24.59 -2.73 18.43
C TYR A 332 23.51 -2.85 19.51
N ILE A 333 23.57 -2.00 20.53
CA ILE A 333 22.57 -1.91 21.61
C ILE A 333 22.21 -0.44 21.91
N PRO A 334 21.03 -0.16 22.50
CA PRO A 334 20.65 1.19 22.87
C PRO A 334 21.57 1.75 23.96
N SER A 335 22.03 2.98 23.75
CA SER A 335 22.78 3.74 24.74
C SER A 335 21.88 4.21 25.89
N SER A 336 22.45 4.35 27.09
CA SER A 336 21.78 5.06 28.17
C SER A 336 21.95 6.57 27.96
N THR A 337 20.84 7.28 27.71
CA THR A 337 20.79 8.75 27.60
C THR A 337 20.10 9.34 28.84
N GLY A 338 20.20 10.65 29.05
CA GLY A 338 19.81 11.30 30.32
C GLY A 338 18.46 10.87 30.89
N ASP A 339 17.45 10.70 30.04
CA ASP A 339 16.09 10.31 30.44
C ASP A 339 15.81 8.79 30.31
N ARG A 340 16.79 8.00 29.85
CA ARG A 340 16.65 6.55 29.57
C ARG A 340 17.83 5.74 30.11
N THR A 341 17.59 4.99 31.18
CA THR A 341 18.53 3.98 31.70
C THR A 341 18.25 2.61 31.09
N ILE A 342 19.24 2.01 30.43
CA ILE A 342 19.16 0.63 29.89
C ILE A 342 19.92 -0.32 30.81
N ASP A 343 19.24 -1.34 31.35
CA ASP A 343 19.91 -2.42 32.07
C ASP A 343 20.57 -3.39 31.08
N ARG A 344 21.90 -3.48 31.16
CA ARG A 344 22.74 -4.31 30.29
C ARG A 344 23.19 -5.61 30.97
N SER A 345 22.83 -5.85 32.23
CA SER A 345 23.34 -6.99 33.01
C SER A 345 23.13 -8.35 32.33
N ALA A 346 21.90 -8.62 31.84
CA ALA A 346 21.58 -9.84 31.09
C ALA A 346 22.32 -9.91 29.75
N TYR A 347 22.57 -8.75 29.11
CA TYR A 347 23.31 -8.67 27.86
C TYR A 347 24.80 -8.98 28.06
N ASP A 348 25.45 -8.38 29.05
CA ASP A 348 26.86 -8.64 29.35
C ASP A 348 27.08 -10.11 29.72
N GLN A 349 26.17 -10.69 30.51
CA GLN A 349 26.22 -12.12 30.82
C GLN A 349 26.11 -12.97 29.54
N ALA A 350 25.19 -12.64 28.64
CA ALA A 350 25.01 -13.35 27.38
C ALA A 350 26.24 -13.22 26.45
N VAL A 351 26.84 -12.04 26.34
CA VAL A 351 28.06 -11.82 25.54
C VAL A 351 29.21 -12.66 26.08
N ASN A 352 29.41 -12.70 27.41
CA ASN A 352 30.45 -13.52 28.02
C ASN A 352 30.23 -15.01 27.74
N GLU A 353 29.00 -15.51 27.92
CA GLU A 353 28.67 -16.92 27.63
C GLU A 353 28.95 -17.28 26.16
N VAL A 354 28.55 -16.41 25.22
CA VAL A 354 28.75 -16.69 23.79
C VAL A 354 30.22 -16.53 23.39
N GLN A 355 30.95 -15.58 23.97
CA GLN A 355 32.38 -15.40 23.73
C GLN A 355 33.21 -16.59 24.20
N GLU A 356 32.83 -17.25 25.31
CA GLU A 356 33.43 -18.51 25.76
C GLU A 356 33.14 -19.67 24.80
N ALA A 357 31.94 -19.70 24.23
CA ALA A 357 31.54 -20.74 23.28
C ALA A 357 32.17 -20.58 21.89
N TYR A 358 32.49 -19.34 21.48
CA TYR A 358 33.08 -19.00 20.17
C TYR A 358 34.37 -18.18 20.36
N PRO A 359 35.47 -18.80 20.84
CA PRO A 359 36.70 -18.08 21.15
C PRO A 359 37.37 -17.42 19.92
N ASP A 360 37.10 -17.96 18.72
CA ASP A 360 37.68 -17.47 17.46
C ASP A 360 36.88 -16.31 16.82
N ILE A 361 35.76 -15.92 17.42
CA ILE A 361 34.94 -14.80 16.96
C ILE A 361 35.00 -13.69 18.00
N ARG A 362 35.50 -12.53 17.59
CA ARG A 362 35.58 -11.36 18.47
C ARG A 362 34.25 -10.62 18.48
N ILE A 363 33.57 -10.61 19.64
CA ILE A 363 32.31 -9.89 19.81
C ILE A 363 32.60 -8.46 20.30
N VAL A 364 32.14 -7.45 19.55
CA VAL A 364 32.31 -6.04 19.87
C VAL A 364 30.94 -5.41 20.11
N THR A 365 30.74 -4.81 21.28
CA THR A 365 29.50 -4.08 21.58
C THR A 365 29.66 -2.61 21.23
N LYS A 366 28.68 -2.05 20.51
CA LYS A 366 28.56 -0.60 20.25
C LYS A 366 27.24 -0.07 20.76
N GLU A 367 27.31 0.97 21.59
CA GLU A 367 26.12 1.69 22.04
C GLU A 367 25.81 2.83 21.08
N ILE A 368 24.55 2.94 20.66
CA ILE A 368 24.06 3.97 19.74
C ILE A 368 22.70 4.48 20.21
N ASP A 369 22.32 5.69 19.80
CA ASP A 369 20.99 6.27 20.05
C ASP A 369 20.26 6.57 18.75
#